data_AF-A0A7Y5VRT9-F1
#
_entry.id   AF-A0A7Y5VRT9-F1
#
_cell.length_a   1.000
_cell.length_b   1.000
_cell.length_c   1.000
_cell.angle_alpha   90.00
_cell.angle_beta   90.00
_cell.angle_gamma   90.00
#
_symmetry.space_group_name_H-M   'P 1'
#
loop_
_entity.id
_entity.type
_entity.pdbx_description
1 polymer ?
#
loop_
_entity_poly.entity_id
_entity_poly.type
_entity_poly.pdbx_seq_one_letter_code
_entity_poly.pdbx_strand_id
1 'polypeptide(L)'
;MLIALAAALAGCEAPVKIQPGLSGARITIQAKPKSGYHRPVAGVSGVDPYGMSTPASVDDEVPQTGAFALVDYDHLDDIVVWLEPQNRVTPDAVPPDITLDVATPDPAGPPLFATGVGGVLRVRNTGRRAESVYSVSEGNEFDLGALPAGGMARSTLHRPGVVEVLLDSRNEPLARVYVAPSPWVRRARGGQSVVFADLPPGAYRAACWHPRLPGTEQNVQLRADQLTRVTLVVGVDALARSR
;
A
#
# COMPACT_ATOMS: atom_id res chain seq x y z
N MET A 1 -29.22 -10.06 -38.18
CA MET A 1 -28.04 -10.55 -37.43
C MET A 1 -26.98 -9.46 -37.49
N LEU A 2 -26.95 -8.56 -36.51
CA LEU A 2 -25.99 -7.45 -36.44
C LEU A 2 -24.91 -7.84 -35.42
N ILE A 3 -23.67 -7.99 -35.86
CA ILE A 3 -22.52 -8.24 -35.00
C ILE A 3 -21.99 -6.88 -34.56
N ALA A 4 -22.21 -6.52 -33.30
CA ALA A 4 -21.58 -5.35 -32.68
C ALA A 4 -20.14 -5.70 -32.32
N LEU A 5 -19.18 -5.12 -33.04
CA LEU A 5 -17.76 -5.22 -32.77
C LEU A 5 -17.44 -4.28 -31.59
N ALA A 6 -17.27 -4.84 -30.40
CA ALA A 6 -16.79 -4.10 -29.24
C ALA A 6 -15.28 -3.80 -29.42
N ALA A 7 -14.95 -2.56 -29.76
CA ALA A 7 -13.58 -2.08 -29.77
C ALA A 7 -13.09 -1.94 -28.32
N ALA A 8 -12.18 -2.82 -27.91
CA ALA A 8 -11.43 -2.66 -26.67
C ALA A 8 -10.55 -1.42 -26.79
N LEU A 9 -10.88 -0.36 -26.04
CA LEU A 9 -10.02 0.80 -25.87
C LEU A 9 -8.76 0.39 -25.11
N ALA A 10 -7.73 -0.03 -25.84
CA ALA A 10 -6.38 -0.10 -25.32
C ALA A 10 -5.91 1.35 -25.07
N GLY A 11 -6.02 1.81 -23.83
CA GLY A 11 -5.46 3.09 -23.42
C GLY A 11 -3.97 3.13 -23.78
N CYS A 12 -3.60 4.03 -24.70
CA CYS A 12 -2.21 4.29 -25.07
C CYS A 12 -1.52 4.98 -23.90
N GLU A 13 -0.99 4.19 -22.97
CA GLU A 13 -0.09 4.69 -21.94
C GLU A 13 1.24 5.09 -22.61
N ALA A 14 1.77 6.26 -22.28
CA ALA A 14 3.00 6.76 -22.89
C ALA A 14 4.14 5.74 -22.75
N PRO A 15 4.99 5.58 -23.79
CA PRO A 15 6.10 4.64 -23.74
C PRO A 15 7.07 5.05 -22.62
N VAL A 16 7.32 4.12 -21.69
CA VAL A 16 8.34 4.30 -20.64
C VAL A 16 9.71 4.15 -21.28
N LYS A 17 10.53 5.20 -21.20
CA LYS A 17 11.91 5.19 -21.68
C LYS A 17 12.85 4.68 -20.59
N ILE A 18 13.64 3.66 -20.90
CA ILE A 18 14.71 3.15 -20.03
C ILE A 18 16.02 3.79 -20.44
N GLN A 19 16.80 4.25 -19.46
CA GLN A 19 18.12 4.83 -19.73
C GLN A 19 19.11 3.73 -20.17
N PRO A 20 20.02 4.00 -21.13
CA PRO A 20 21.03 3.04 -21.55
C PRO A 20 21.82 2.46 -20.37
N GLY A 21 21.95 1.14 -20.31
CA GLY A 21 22.64 0.41 -19.25
C GLY A 21 21.84 0.20 -17.96
N LEU A 22 20.70 0.90 -17.79
CA LEU A 22 19.74 0.64 -16.71
C LEU A 22 18.65 -0.33 -17.17
N SER A 23 17.77 -0.69 -16.26
CA SER A 23 16.61 -1.54 -16.50
C SER A 23 15.37 -0.93 -15.86
N GLY A 24 14.20 -1.45 -16.23
CA GLY A 24 12.96 -1.10 -15.59
C GLY A 24 12.06 -2.28 -15.35
N ALA A 25 11.10 -2.08 -14.46
CA ALA A 25 10.04 -3.03 -14.17
C ALA A 25 8.69 -2.33 -14.16
N ARG A 26 7.72 -2.88 -14.89
CA ARG A 26 6.31 -2.54 -14.78
C ARG A 26 5.62 -3.65 -14.00
N ILE A 27 5.09 -3.30 -12.83
CA ILE A 27 4.38 -4.23 -11.95
C ILE A 27 2.90 -3.97 -12.07
N THR A 28 2.14 -4.93 -12.57
CA THR A 28 0.66 -4.92 -12.57
C THR A 28 0.15 -5.61 -11.32
N ILE A 29 -0.80 -4.99 -10.63
CA ILE A 29 -1.39 -5.55 -9.41
C ILE A 29 -2.77 -6.12 -9.70
N GLN A 30 -2.95 -7.40 -9.39
CA GLN A 30 -4.23 -8.08 -9.46
C GLN A 30 -4.79 -8.31 -8.05
N ALA A 31 -5.85 -7.60 -7.71
CA ALA A 31 -6.64 -7.89 -6.53
C ALA A 31 -7.56 -9.08 -6.85
N LYS A 32 -7.46 -10.19 -6.09
CA LYS A 32 -8.29 -11.39 -6.31
C LYS A 32 -9.00 -11.81 -5.02
N PRO A 33 -10.34 -11.92 -5.04
CA PRO A 33 -11.08 -12.49 -3.92
C PRO A 33 -10.78 -13.98 -3.77
N LYS A 34 -11.19 -14.56 -2.63
CA LYS A 34 -11.15 -16.00 -2.40
C LYS A 34 -11.84 -16.73 -3.54
N SER A 35 -11.29 -17.86 -3.97
CA SER A 35 -11.97 -18.77 -4.89
C SER A 35 -13.36 -19.13 -4.35
N GLY A 36 -14.38 -18.99 -5.21
CA GLY A 36 -15.79 -19.23 -4.86
C GLY A 36 -16.49 -18.06 -4.16
N TYR A 37 -15.83 -16.93 -3.94
CA TYR A 37 -16.50 -15.72 -3.45
C TYR A 37 -17.41 -15.13 -4.52
N HIS A 38 -18.67 -14.88 -4.13
CA HIS A 38 -19.61 -14.08 -4.89
C HIS A 38 -19.97 -12.85 -4.05
N ARG A 39 -19.95 -11.66 -4.65
CA ARG A 39 -20.37 -10.43 -3.98
C ARG A 39 -21.83 -10.59 -3.53
N PRO A 40 -22.17 -10.29 -2.26
CA PRO A 40 -23.57 -10.28 -1.84
C PRO A 40 -24.38 -9.33 -2.74
N VAL A 41 -25.50 -9.80 -3.25
CA VAL A 41 -26.41 -8.98 -4.07
C VAL A 41 -27.03 -7.92 -3.15
N ALA A 42 -26.87 -6.65 -3.50
CA ALA A 42 -27.49 -5.55 -2.77
C ALA A 42 -29.02 -5.74 -2.78
N GLY A 43 -29.63 -5.98 -1.60
CA GLY A 43 -31.07 -6.16 -1.46
C GLY A 43 -31.52 -7.33 -0.58
N VAL A 44 -30.61 -8.21 -0.13
CA VAL A 44 -30.96 -9.24 0.86
C VAL A 44 -30.64 -8.73 2.26
N SER A 45 -31.63 -8.10 2.90
CA SER A 45 -31.55 -7.77 4.33
C SER A 45 -31.59 -9.06 5.15
N GLY A 46 -30.64 -9.25 6.08
CA GLY A 46 -30.68 -10.34 7.07
C GLY A 46 -29.86 -11.59 6.78
N VAL A 47 -28.87 -11.53 5.87
CA VAL A 47 -27.90 -12.61 5.70
C VAL A 47 -26.50 -12.05 5.94
N ASP A 48 -25.85 -12.57 6.97
CA ASP A 48 -24.46 -12.22 7.29
C ASP A 48 -23.51 -12.74 6.18
N PRO A 49 -22.23 -12.30 6.12
CA PRO A 49 -21.30 -12.74 5.08
C PRO A 49 -20.98 -14.25 5.09
N TYR A 50 -21.55 -15.01 6.03
CA TYR A 50 -21.42 -16.46 6.17
C TYR A 50 -22.69 -17.22 5.78
N GLY A 51 -23.74 -16.54 5.30
CA GLY A 51 -24.95 -17.21 4.84
C GLY A 51 -25.89 -17.65 5.96
N MET A 52 -25.71 -17.16 7.20
CA MET A 52 -26.65 -17.41 8.28
C MET A 52 -27.78 -16.38 8.22
N SER A 53 -29.02 -16.86 8.17
CA SER A 53 -30.19 -16.04 8.40
C SER A 53 -30.13 -15.49 9.83
N THR A 54 -29.94 -14.18 9.99
CA THR A 54 -30.09 -13.55 11.30
C THR A 54 -31.55 -13.70 11.75
N PRO A 55 -31.83 -14.25 12.94
CA PRO A 55 -33.19 -14.19 13.47
C PRO A 55 -33.56 -12.72 13.60
N ALA A 56 -34.70 -12.31 13.03
CA ALA A 56 -35.23 -10.98 13.22
C ALA A 56 -35.51 -10.78 14.71
N SER A 57 -34.68 -10.00 15.40
CA SER A 57 -34.92 -9.60 16.78
C SER A 57 -34.29 -8.24 17.05
N VAL A 58 -35.17 -7.24 17.06
CA VAL A 58 -35.19 -6.01 17.88
C VAL A 58 -34.06 -5.01 17.70
N ASP A 59 -34.37 -3.90 17.02
CA ASP A 59 -33.88 -2.53 17.22
C ASP A 59 -32.40 -2.29 17.55
N ASP A 60 -31.47 -3.07 16.99
CA ASP A 60 -30.07 -2.70 16.95
C ASP A 60 -29.76 -2.08 15.58
N GLU A 61 -29.64 -0.75 15.54
CA GLU A 61 -28.88 -0.06 14.50
C GLU A 61 -27.52 -0.74 14.37
N VAL A 62 -27.33 -1.53 13.31
CA VAL A 62 -26.02 -2.10 12.97
C VAL A 62 -25.06 -0.92 12.85
N PRO A 63 -24.05 -0.79 13.72
CA PRO A 63 -23.08 0.28 13.57
C PRO A 63 -22.36 0.04 12.25
N GLN A 64 -22.50 0.95 11.28
CA GLN A 64 -21.77 0.88 10.01
C GLN A 64 -20.27 1.18 10.15
N THR A 65 -19.71 0.99 11.34
CA THR A 65 -18.34 1.35 11.68
C THR A 65 -17.70 0.21 12.47
N GLY A 66 -16.68 -0.41 11.87
CA GLY A 66 -15.69 -1.21 12.59
C GLY A 66 -15.64 -2.70 12.24
N ALA A 67 -14.44 -3.14 11.83
CA ALA A 67 -13.93 -4.52 11.78
C ALA A 67 -14.43 -5.52 10.72
N PHE A 68 -15.66 -5.44 10.18
CA PHE A 68 -16.18 -6.49 9.28
C PHE A 68 -16.62 -6.04 7.88
N ALA A 69 -16.29 -4.81 7.48
CA ALA A 69 -16.58 -4.33 6.12
C ALA A 69 -15.92 -5.25 5.08
N LEU A 70 -16.72 -5.77 4.14
CA LEU A 70 -16.21 -6.60 3.05
C LEU A 70 -15.13 -5.85 2.28
N VAL A 71 -14.07 -6.57 1.89
CA VAL A 71 -13.01 -5.99 1.06
C VAL A 71 -13.57 -5.78 -0.36
N ASP A 72 -13.54 -4.54 -0.83
CA ASP A 72 -13.83 -4.22 -2.23
C ASP A 72 -12.57 -4.47 -3.07
N TYR A 73 -12.54 -5.61 -3.78
CA TYR A 73 -11.42 -5.98 -4.64
C TYR A 73 -11.37 -5.14 -5.93
N ASP A 74 -12.47 -4.51 -6.33
CA ASP A 74 -12.54 -3.68 -7.54
C ASP A 74 -11.91 -2.30 -7.30
N HIS A 75 -11.95 -1.82 -6.05
CA HIS A 75 -11.41 -0.53 -5.61
C HIS A 75 -10.37 -0.70 -4.48
N LEU A 76 -9.53 -1.73 -4.59
CA LEU A 76 -8.52 -2.01 -3.57
C LEU A 76 -7.39 -0.98 -3.62
N ASP A 77 -7.40 -0.04 -2.68
CA ASP A 77 -6.35 0.94 -2.48
C ASP A 77 -5.22 0.41 -1.57
N ASP A 78 -4.22 1.25 -1.28
CA ASP A 78 -3.21 1.00 -0.24
C ASP A 78 -2.37 -0.27 -0.40
N ILE A 79 -2.15 -0.66 -1.65
CA ILE A 79 -1.23 -1.73 -1.98
C ILE A 79 0.18 -1.14 -2.05
N VAL A 80 1.10 -1.70 -1.28
CA VAL A 80 2.52 -1.32 -1.33
C VAL A 80 3.25 -2.35 -2.16
N VAL A 81 4.08 -1.88 -3.09
CA VAL A 81 4.83 -2.70 -4.04
C VAL A 81 6.30 -2.29 -3.97
N TRP A 82 7.21 -3.25 -3.89
CA TRP A 82 8.64 -2.97 -3.92
C TRP A 82 9.44 -4.00 -4.71
N LEU A 83 10.68 -3.62 -5.04
CA LEU A 83 11.67 -4.46 -5.70
C LEU A 83 12.93 -4.56 -4.85
N GLU A 84 13.24 -5.75 -4.36
CA GLU A 84 14.40 -5.99 -3.52
C GLU A 84 15.52 -6.67 -4.32
N PRO A 85 16.72 -6.07 -4.41
CA PRO A 85 17.83 -6.68 -5.13
C PRO A 85 18.30 -7.93 -4.37
N GLN A 86 18.49 -9.04 -5.07
CA GLN A 86 18.93 -10.31 -4.46
C GLN A 86 20.44 -10.33 -4.18
N ASN A 87 21.18 -9.46 -4.86
CA ASN A 87 22.60 -9.25 -4.58
C ASN A 87 22.76 -8.09 -3.60
N ARG A 88 23.59 -8.26 -2.56
CA ARG A 88 23.80 -7.29 -1.46
C ARG A 88 24.40 -5.93 -1.85
N VAL A 89 24.69 -5.70 -3.13
CA VAL A 89 25.03 -4.36 -3.60
C VAL A 89 23.72 -3.61 -3.81
N THR A 90 23.14 -3.11 -2.73
CA THR A 90 22.07 -2.12 -2.83
C THR A 90 22.73 -0.87 -3.44
N PRO A 91 22.31 -0.41 -4.62
CA PRO A 91 22.77 0.85 -5.17
C PRO A 91 22.43 1.99 -4.22
N ASP A 92 23.09 3.15 -4.35
CA ASP A 92 22.83 4.40 -3.62
C ASP A 92 21.45 5.03 -3.96
N ALA A 93 20.42 4.21 -4.13
CA ALA A 93 19.06 4.66 -4.33
C ALA A 93 18.52 5.23 -3.01
N VAL A 94 18.09 6.48 -3.07
CA VAL A 94 17.54 7.20 -1.93
C VAL A 94 16.06 6.82 -1.79
N PRO A 95 15.61 6.32 -0.62
CA PRO A 95 14.19 6.09 -0.37
C PRO A 95 13.38 7.40 -0.47
N PRO A 96 12.10 7.35 -0.86
CA PRO A 96 11.28 8.56 -0.94
C PRO A 96 10.99 9.13 0.45
N ASP A 97 11.22 10.43 0.65
CA ASP A 97 10.84 11.14 1.88
C ASP A 97 9.31 11.19 2.02
N ILE A 98 8.82 11.10 3.26
CA ILE A 98 7.41 11.27 3.62
C ILE A 98 7.25 12.60 4.36
N THR A 99 6.23 13.38 4.00
CA THR A 99 5.87 14.61 4.74
C THR A 99 4.44 14.50 5.26
N LEU A 100 4.29 14.61 6.57
CA LEU A 100 3.01 14.65 7.27
C LEU A 100 2.78 16.03 7.88
N ASP A 101 1.52 16.39 8.04
CA ASP A 101 1.12 17.58 8.79
C ASP A 101 0.15 17.18 9.90
N VAL A 102 0.45 17.52 11.15
CA VAL A 102 -0.39 17.16 12.30
C VAL A 102 -1.79 17.80 12.23
N ALA A 103 -1.94 18.86 11.43
CA ALA A 103 -3.21 19.55 11.23
C ALA A 103 -4.07 18.96 10.10
N THR A 104 -3.57 17.96 9.36
CA THR A 104 -4.36 17.31 8.30
C THR A 104 -5.58 16.61 8.93
N PRO A 105 -6.81 16.98 8.50
CA PRO A 105 -8.01 16.25 8.88
C PRO A 105 -8.09 14.97 8.06
N ASP A 106 -8.64 13.92 8.67
CA ASP A 106 -8.75 12.64 8.01
C ASP A 106 -10.09 11.95 8.33
N PRO A 107 -11.13 12.25 7.54
CA PRO A 107 -12.45 11.65 7.74
C PRO A 107 -12.53 10.19 7.26
N ALA A 108 -11.52 9.69 6.54
CA ALA A 108 -11.49 8.33 5.98
C ALA A 108 -10.62 7.35 6.80
N GLY A 109 -9.98 7.85 7.85
CA GLY A 109 -9.05 7.11 8.69
C GLY A 109 -7.63 7.09 8.12
N PRO A 110 -6.63 6.73 8.95
CA PRO A 110 -5.23 7.13 8.78
C PRO A 110 -4.67 6.82 7.38
N PRO A 111 -4.14 7.80 6.62
CA PRO A 111 -3.59 7.54 5.30
C PRO A 111 -2.38 6.61 5.39
N LEU A 112 -2.22 5.76 4.38
CA LEU A 112 -1.01 4.97 4.21
C LEU A 112 0.02 5.71 3.34
N PHE A 113 1.28 5.69 3.75
CA PHE A 113 2.43 6.09 2.93
C PHE A 113 3.37 4.90 2.75
N ALA A 114 4.31 5.00 1.81
CA ALA A 114 5.33 3.97 1.61
C ALA A 114 6.70 4.59 1.38
N THR A 115 7.69 4.10 2.08
CA THR A 115 9.12 4.44 1.89
C THR A 115 9.98 3.19 2.09
N GLY A 116 11.28 3.30 1.81
CA GLY A 116 12.24 2.25 2.07
C GLY A 116 12.95 2.43 3.40
N VAL A 117 13.64 1.39 3.88
CA VAL A 117 14.61 1.52 4.98
C VAL A 117 15.60 2.65 4.68
N GLY A 118 15.84 3.50 5.67
CA GLY A 118 16.63 4.73 5.56
C GLY A 118 15.81 5.96 5.14
N GLY A 119 14.52 5.81 4.82
CA GLY A 119 13.64 6.91 4.46
C GLY A 119 13.39 7.87 5.61
N VAL A 120 13.21 9.16 5.27
CA VAL A 120 12.97 10.21 6.27
C VAL A 120 11.49 10.55 6.34
N LEU A 121 10.93 10.43 7.55
CA LEU A 121 9.63 10.98 7.91
C LEU A 121 9.82 12.42 8.40
N ARG A 122 9.21 13.38 7.71
CA ARG A 122 9.14 14.79 8.12
C ARG A 122 7.74 15.09 8.62
N VAL A 123 7.64 15.67 9.80
CA VAL A 123 6.35 16.08 10.37
C VAL A 123 6.40 17.58 10.59
N ARG A 124 5.42 18.28 10.05
CA ARG A 124 5.20 19.72 10.28
C ARG A 124 3.93 19.93 11.08
N ASN A 125 3.85 21.08 11.75
CA ASN A 125 2.63 21.50 12.42
C ASN A 125 2.16 22.83 11.84
N THR A 126 1.21 22.80 10.91
CA THR A 126 0.54 24.05 10.45
C THR A 126 -0.70 24.41 11.25
N GLY A 127 -0.99 23.63 12.30
CA GLY A 127 -2.05 23.89 13.24
C GLY A 127 -1.75 25.08 14.15
N ARG A 128 -2.69 25.37 15.04
CA ARG A 128 -2.62 26.49 15.99
C ARG A 128 -2.11 26.10 17.38
N ARG A 129 -2.02 24.80 17.66
CA ARG A 129 -1.65 24.25 18.96
C ARG A 129 -0.44 23.36 18.82
N ALA A 130 0.35 23.24 19.87
CA ALA A 130 1.44 22.27 19.90
C ALA A 130 0.87 20.85 19.95
N GLU A 131 1.54 19.90 19.30
CA GLU A 131 1.12 18.49 19.23
C GLU A 131 2.32 17.58 19.46
N SER A 132 2.22 16.61 20.37
CA SER A 132 3.25 15.59 20.56
C SER A 132 3.15 14.56 19.44
N VAL A 133 4.26 14.22 18.80
CA VAL A 133 4.29 13.25 17.69
C VAL A 133 5.26 12.13 18.00
N TYR A 134 4.80 10.88 17.97
CA TYR A 134 5.63 9.74 18.33
C TYR A 134 5.23 8.47 17.57
N SER A 135 6.05 7.43 17.67
CA SER A 135 5.73 6.07 17.26
C SER A 135 6.30 5.06 18.25
N VAL A 136 5.56 3.97 18.46
CA VAL A 136 5.97 2.82 19.27
C VAL A 136 6.10 1.54 18.43
N SER A 137 6.11 1.67 17.11
CA SER A 137 6.25 0.52 16.21
C SER A 137 7.65 -0.08 16.32
N GLU A 138 7.72 -1.39 16.51
CA GLU A 138 8.97 -2.12 16.80
C GLU A 138 10.07 -1.79 15.78
N GLY A 139 11.20 -1.29 16.28
CA GLY A 139 12.36 -0.97 15.45
C GLY A 139 12.29 0.35 14.67
N ASN A 140 11.21 1.10 14.84
CA ASN A 140 11.01 2.45 14.32
C ASN A 140 10.40 3.36 15.41
N GLU A 141 10.76 3.14 16.67
CA GLU A 141 10.32 3.95 17.79
C GLU A 141 10.95 5.35 17.71
N PHE A 142 10.15 6.37 17.94
CA PHE A 142 10.63 7.75 18.04
C PHE A 142 9.66 8.59 18.87
N ASP A 143 10.19 9.67 19.45
CA ASP A 143 9.41 10.73 20.08
C ASP A 143 9.98 12.07 19.59
N LEU A 144 9.17 12.84 18.86
CA LEU A 144 9.54 14.15 18.33
C LEU A 144 9.23 15.29 19.34
N GLY A 145 8.67 14.94 20.50
CA GLY A 145 8.20 15.87 21.51
C GLY A 145 7.03 16.73 21.04
N ALA A 146 6.68 17.72 21.85
CA ALA A 146 5.63 18.69 21.54
C ALA A 146 6.07 19.63 20.41
N LEU A 147 5.58 19.39 19.19
CA LEU A 147 5.85 20.20 18.01
C LEU A 147 5.05 21.50 18.08
N PRO A 148 5.67 22.69 18.23
CA PRO A 148 4.94 23.95 18.32
C PRO A 148 4.23 24.30 17.00
N ALA A 149 3.28 25.23 17.04
CA ALA A 149 2.67 25.78 15.82
C ALA A 149 3.75 26.38 14.91
N GLY A 150 3.74 26.02 13.62
CA GLY A 150 4.79 26.34 12.65
C GLY A 150 6.06 25.49 12.76
N GLY A 151 6.13 24.59 13.74
CA GLY A 151 7.28 23.72 13.97
C GLY A 151 7.40 22.58 12.96
N MET A 152 8.60 22.00 12.91
CA MET A 152 8.89 20.83 12.08
C MET A 152 9.96 19.97 12.75
N ALA A 153 9.80 18.65 12.65
CA ALA A 153 10.79 17.66 13.06
C ALA A 153 10.88 16.54 12.04
N ARG A 154 11.87 15.67 12.20
CA ARG A 154 12.07 14.51 11.33
C ARG A 154 12.56 13.30 12.11
N SER A 155 12.20 12.11 11.64
CA SER A 155 12.72 10.82 12.08
C SER A 155 13.17 10.00 10.87
N THR A 156 14.18 9.15 11.05
CA THR A 156 14.60 8.19 10.02
C THR A 156 13.99 6.83 10.34
N LEU A 157 13.50 6.14 9.31
CA LEU A 157 12.88 4.82 9.47
C LEU A 157 13.90 3.74 9.15
N HIS A 158 14.11 2.81 10.07
CA HIS A 158 15.24 1.89 10.06
C HIS A 158 14.85 0.43 9.82
N ARG A 159 13.61 0.03 10.13
CA ARG A 159 13.19 -1.37 10.02
C ARG A 159 12.01 -1.56 9.07
N PRO A 160 12.02 -2.61 8.22
CA PRO A 160 10.87 -2.94 7.40
C PRO A 160 9.64 -3.25 8.24
N GLY A 161 8.47 -2.83 7.79
CA GLY A 161 7.20 -3.04 8.49
C GLY A 161 6.31 -1.80 8.50
N VAL A 162 5.15 -1.93 9.13
CA VAL A 162 4.21 -0.81 9.30
C VAL A 162 4.63 0.03 10.51
N VAL A 163 4.72 1.33 10.30
CA VAL A 163 4.96 2.33 11.33
C VAL A 163 3.69 3.16 11.49
N GLU A 164 3.13 3.18 12.70
CA GLU A 164 2.02 4.07 13.03
C GLU A 164 2.58 5.36 13.64
N VAL A 165 2.22 6.49 13.05
CA VAL A 165 2.58 7.82 13.55
C VAL A 165 1.41 8.33 14.40
N LEU A 166 1.66 8.59 15.67
CA LEU A 166 0.65 8.85 16.68
C LEU A 166 0.72 10.31 17.17
N LEU A 167 -0.41 10.81 17.67
CA LEU A 167 -0.52 12.08 18.39
C LEU A 167 -1.18 11.86 19.74
N ASP A 168 -0.75 12.55 20.79
CA ASP A 168 -1.39 12.47 22.12
C ASP A 168 -2.88 12.89 22.08
N SER A 169 -3.24 13.78 21.15
CA SER A 169 -4.57 14.39 21.05
C SER A 169 -5.59 13.56 20.28
N ARG A 170 -5.19 12.42 19.69
CA ARG A 170 -6.05 11.59 18.84
C ARG A 170 -5.97 10.11 19.24
N ASN A 171 -7.09 9.41 19.16
CA ASN A 171 -7.13 7.96 19.38
C ASN A 171 -6.63 7.18 18.16
N GLU A 172 -6.85 7.71 16.96
CA GLU A 172 -6.38 7.10 15.72
C GLU A 172 -4.99 7.65 15.33
N PRO A 173 -4.15 6.83 14.67
CA PRO A 173 -2.89 7.31 14.10
C PRO A 173 -3.10 8.52 13.20
N LEU A 174 -2.15 9.45 13.20
CA LEU A 174 -2.05 10.51 12.20
C LEU A 174 -1.87 9.94 10.80
N ALA A 175 -1.06 8.89 10.68
CA ALA A 175 -0.80 8.17 9.44
C ALA A 175 -0.19 6.79 9.72
N ARG A 176 -0.20 5.95 8.69
CA ARG A 176 0.60 4.72 8.63
C ARG A 176 1.68 4.88 7.56
N VAL A 177 2.86 4.35 7.81
CA VAL A 177 3.96 4.30 6.84
C VAL A 177 4.42 2.86 6.71
N TYR A 178 4.32 2.29 5.51
CA TYR A 178 4.98 1.01 5.24
C TYR A 178 6.44 1.27 4.85
N VAL A 179 7.35 0.68 5.61
CA VAL A 179 8.79 0.70 5.34
C VAL A 179 9.15 -0.58 4.60
N ALA A 180 9.50 -0.47 3.33
CA ALA A 180 9.96 -1.58 2.50
C ALA A 180 11.46 -1.87 2.76
N PRO A 181 11.92 -3.11 2.55
CA PRO A 181 13.33 -3.50 2.72
C PRO A 181 14.29 -2.85 1.69
N SER A 182 13.76 -2.11 0.72
CA SER A 182 14.52 -1.47 -0.35
C SER A 182 13.98 -0.07 -0.64
N PRO A 183 14.79 0.84 -1.22
CA PRO A 183 14.35 2.18 -1.60
C PRO A 183 13.35 2.19 -2.77
N TRP A 184 13.29 1.11 -3.56
CA TRP A 184 12.38 1.01 -4.70
C TRP A 184 11.02 0.51 -4.27
N VAL A 185 10.23 1.43 -3.75
CA VAL A 185 8.86 1.19 -3.28
C VAL A 185 7.89 2.19 -3.90
N ARG A 186 6.66 1.73 -4.15
CA ARG A 186 5.54 2.56 -4.60
C ARG A 186 4.24 2.10 -3.97
N ARG A 187 3.31 3.04 -3.77
CA ARG A 187 1.90 2.72 -3.57
C ARG A 187 1.22 2.48 -4.91
N ALA A 188 0.27 1.57 -4.92
CA ALA A 188 -0.51 1.15 -6.06
C ALA A 188 -1.97 0.90 -5.66
N ARG A 189 -2.82 0.73 -6.67
CA ARG A 189 -4.21 0.27 -6.52
C ARG A 189 -4.40 -1.03 -7.30
N GLY A 190 -5.41 -1.80 -6.91
CA GLY A 190 -5.84 -2.98 -7.64
C GLY A 190 -6.17 -2.65 -9.09
N GLY A 191 -5.78 -3.53 -10.02
CA GLY A 191 -5.99 -3.35 -11.46
C GLY A 191 -5.05 -2.35 -12.13
N GLN A 192 -4.24 -1.61 -11.37
CA GLN A 192 -3.29 -0.63 -11.91
C GLN A 192 -1.87 -1.20 -12.04
N SER A 193 -1.04 -0.49 -12.80
CA SER A 193 0.38 -0.78 -12.94
C SER A 193 1.23 0.34 -12.35
N VAL A 194 2.34 -0.02 -11.71
CA VAL A 194 3.39 0.91 -11.28
C VAL A 194 4.69 0.62 -12.03
N VAL A 195 5.48 1.66 -12.29
CA VAL A 195 6.70 1.56 -13.08
C VAL A 195 7.91 2.01 -12.26
N PHE A 196 8.96 1.21 -12.30
CA PHE A 196 10.31 1.54 -11.84
C PHE A 196 11.19 1.63 -13.08
N ALA A 197 11.76 2.80 -13.39
CA ALA A 197 12.42 3.05 -14.68
C ALA A 197 13.96 3.15 -14.62
N ASP A 198 14.54 3.17 -13.41
CA ASP A 198 15.96 3.44 -13.18
C ASP A 198 16.58 2.41 -12.22
N LEU A 199 16.48 1.13 -12.59
CA LEU A 199 16.97 0.02 -11.78
C LEU A 199 18.26 -0.54 -12.39
N PRO A 200 19.29 -0.84 -11.59
CA PRO A 200 20.41 -1.61 -12.09
C PRO A 200 19.97 -3.00 -12.57
N PRO A 201 20.45 -3.48 -13.72
CA PRO A 201 20.17 -4.84 -14.18
C PRO A 201 20.62 -5.87 -13.14
N GLY A 202 19.84 -6.93 -12.94
CA GLY A 202 20.14 -7.92 -11.91
C GLY A 202 18.95 -8.78 -11.51
N ALA A 203 19.17 -9.66 -10.55
CA ALA A 203 18.14 -10.48 -9.94
C ALA A 203 17.45 -9.70 -8.81
N TYR A 204 16.13 -9.68 -8.82
CA TYR A 204 15.28 -8.99 -7.85
C TYR A 204 14.19 -9.92 -7.33
N ARG A 205 13.66 -9.60 -6.15
CA ARG A 205 12.38 -10.08 -5.66
C ARG A 205 11.37 -8.94 -5.74
N ALA A 206 10.36 -9.10 -6.58
CA ALA A 206 9.20 -8.23 -6.62
C ALA A 206 8.20 -8.71 -5.56
N ALA A 207 7.70 -7.81 -4.74
CA ALA A 207 6.75 -8.16 -3.69
C ALA A 207 5.68 -7.09 -3.51
N CYS A 208 4.53 -7.51 -3.00
CA CYS A 208 3.46 -6.61 -2.61
C CYS A 208 2.92 -6.92 -1.21
N TRP A 209 2.30 -5.91 -0.59
CA TRP A 209 1.66 -6.00 0.71
C TRP A 209 0.41 -5.14 0.73
N HIS A 210 -0.58 -5.53 1.53
CA HIS A 210 -1.79 -4.77 1.79
C HIS A 210 -2.20 -4.92 3.26
N PRO A 211 -2.75 -3.88 3.93
CA PRO A 211 -3.08 -3.94 5.36
C PRO A 211 -4.01 -5.09 5.78
N ARG A 212 -4.86 -5.55 4.85
CA ARG A 212 -5.91 -6.55 5.13
C ARG A 212 -5.79 -7.85 4.34
N LEU A 213 -4.82 -7.94 3.42
CA LEU A 213 -4.72 -9.07 2.49
C LEU A 213 -3.28 -9.54 2.35
N PRO A 214 -3.04 -10.86 2.22
CA PRO A 214 -1.72 -11.34 1.87
C PRO A 214 -1.36 -10.89 0.45
N GLY A 215 -0.11 -10.45 0.29
CA GLY A 215 0.50 -10.21 -1.01
C GLY A 215 1.33 -11.39 -1.48
N THR A 216 1.82 -11.30 -2.71
CA THR A 216 2.71 -12.28 -3.32
C THR A 216 4.12 -11.72 -3.47
N GLU A 217 5.07 -12.63 -3.60
CA GLU A 217 6.43 -12.33 -4.02
C GLU A 217 6.83 -13.19 -5.22
N GLN A 218 7.68 -12.64 -6.07
CA GLN A 218 8.17 -13.32 -7.27
C GLN A 218 9.62 -12.91 -7.56
N ASN A 219 10.47 -13.88 -7.90
CA ASN A 219 11.81 -13.62 -8.43
C ASN A 219 11.73 -13.13 -9.88
N VAL A 220 12.45 -12.05 -10.17
CA VAL A 220 12.45 -11.37 -11.47
C VAL A 220 13.89 -11.07 -11.88
N GLN A 221 14.22 -11.39 -13.13
CA GLN A 221 15.50 -10.98 -13.73
C GLN A 221 15.29 -9.72 -14.56
N LEU A 222 15.89 -8.61 -14.13
CA LEU A 222 15.93 -7.38 -14.89
C LEU A 222 17.15 -7.37 -15.81
N ARG A 223 16.95 -6.92 -17.05
CA ARG A 223 17.99 -6.85 -18.09
C ARG A 223 18.20 -5.40 -18.50
N ALA A 224 19.44 -5.07 -18.84
CA ALA A 224 19.78 -3.75 -19.36
C ALA A 224 18.92 -3.40 -20.58
N ASP A 225 18.52 -2.13 -20.66
CA ASP A 225 17.75 -1.50 -21.72
C ASP A 225 16.33 -2.07 -21.90
N GLN A 226 15.83 -2.83 -20.92
CA GLN A 226 14.53 -3.48 -20.97
C GLN A 226 13.58 -3.02 -19.86
N LEU A 227 12.29 -2.92 -20.23
CA LEU A 227 11.19 -2.84 -19.28
C LEU A 227 10.58 -4.24 -19.08
N THR A 228 10.92 -4.89 -17.98
CA THR A 228 10.35 -6.19 -17.61
C THR A 228 8.92 -6.01 -17.09
N ARG A 229 8.00 -6.89 -17.47
CA ARG A 229 6.61 -6.88 -16.98
C ARG A 229 6.41 -8.00 -15.96
N VAL A 230 5.81 -7.66 -14.82
CA VAL A 230 5.56 -8.58 -13.71
C VAL A 230 4.13 -8.37 -13.24
N THR A 231 3.46 -9.47 -12.88
CA THR A 231 2.13 -9.41 -12.29
C THR A 231 2.20 -9.95 -10.87
N LEU A 232 1.82 -9.14 -9.90
CA LEU A 232 1.67 -9.57 -8.51
C LEU A 232 0.19 -9.67 -8.16
N VAL A 233 -0.15 -10.62 -7.30
CA VAL A 233 -1.50 -10.84 -6.79
C VAL A 233 -1.56 -10.40 -5.33
N VAL A 234 -2.66 -9.74 -4.97
CA VAL A 234 -3.07 -9.47 -3.59
C VAL A 234 -4.43 -10.13 -3.39
N GLY A 235 -4.57 -10.97 -2.37
CA GLY A 235 -5.80 -11.72 -2.16
C GLY A 235 -5.62 -12.88 -1.20
N VAL A 236 -6.69 -13.37 -0.58
CA VAL A 236 -6.59 -14.38 0.49
C VAL A 236 -5.97 -15.71 0.03
N ASP A 237 -6.07 -16.05 -1.25
CA ASP A 237 -5.45 -17.25 -1.83
C ASP A 237 -4.01 -17.00 -2.33
N ALA A 238 -3.45 -15.79 -2.10
CA ALA A 238 -2.10 -15.42 -2.48
C ALA A 238 -1.00 -16.11 -1.64
N LEU A 239 -1.37 -16.78 -0.55
CA LEU A 239 -0.43 -17.59 0.23
C LEU A 239 0.13 -18.72 -0.64
N ALA A 240 1.45 -18.89 -0.63
CA ALA A 240 2.08 -20.04 -1.26
C ALA A 240 1.43 -21.31 -0.72
N ARG A 241 0.90 -22.17 -1.61
CA ARG A 241 0.38 -23.49 -1.19
C ARG A 241 1.51 -24.20 -0.45
N SER A 242 1.29 -24.54 0.81
CA SER A 242 2.19 -25.40 1.58
C SER A 242 2.35 -26.71 0.80
N ARG A 243 3.60 -27.08 0.48
CA ARG A 243 3.92 -28.40 -0.06
C ARG A 243 3.78 -29.46 1.03
#